data_AF-A0A1M3DA96-F1
#
_entry.id   AF-A0A1M3DA96-F1
#
_cell.length_a   1.000
_cell.length_b   1.000
_cell.length_c   1.000
_cell.angle_alpha   90.00
_cell.angle_beta   90.00
_cell.angle_gamma   90.00
#
_symmetry.space_group_name_H-M   'P 1'
#
loop_
_entity.id
_entity.type
_entity.pdbx_description
1 polymer ?
#
loop_
_entity_poly.entity_id
_entity_poly.type
_entity_poly.pdbx_seq_one_letter_code
_entity_poly.pdbx_strand_id
1 'polypeptide(L)'
;MADAGNAYERYVMRKGFFGIGRQAHNFSYRILKADPMRAAISREIRKGRRGIRTLILNGARALESDNRRLNLPETRFDKGNLWVNIIHDWSQGDRDRYLRLRQTPINPVAVQLCRSGECMCGTMQTAQVRGEAAAIYPEWGAWLNDLERRARAKHGWGWGEAMPKPADPRQIDMFQPMCVGCARDDQRDDRSGDTT
;
A
#
# COMPACT_ATOMS: atom_id res chain seq x y z
N MET A 1 8.43 -22.47 -11.36
CA MET A 1 9.00 -21.25 -10.76
C MET A 1 7.90 -20.19 -10.82
N ALA A 2 7.44 -19.66 -9.67
CA ALA A 2 6.40 -18.63 -9.67
C ALA A 2 7.04 -17.30 -10.10
N ASP A 3 6.80 -16.89 -11.34
CA ASP A 3 7.27 -15.60 -11.87
C ASP A 3 6.20 -14.53 -11.62
N ALA A 4 6.54 -13.51 -10.83
CA ALA A 4 5.69 -12.33 -10.61
C ALA A 4 5.65 -11.39 -11.85
N GLY A 5 6.40 -11.74 -12.89
CA GLY A 5 6.58 -10.96 -14.10
C GLY A 5 7.29 -9.63 -13.82
N ASN A 6 7.17 -8.71 -14.77
CA ASN A 6 7.81 -7.40 -14.72
C ASN A 6 6.84 -6.27 -14.30
N ALA A 7 5.74 -6.58 -13.59
CA ALA A 7 4.70 -5.61 -13.28
C ALA A 7 5.21 -4.41 -12.45
N TYR A 8 6.07 -4.68 -11.46
CA TYR A 8 6.71 -3.65 -10.65
C TYR A 8 7.62 -2.76 -11.50
N GLU A 9 8.53 -3.36 -12.25
CA GLU A 9 9.46 -2.64 -13.13
C GLU A 9 8.72 -1.81 -14.18
N ARG A 10 7.71 -2.36 -14.85
CA ARG A 10 6.88 -1.63 -15.81
C ARG A 10 6.19 -0.43 -15.18
N TYR A 11 5.72 -0.56 -13.94
CA TYR A 11 5.14 0.55 -13.21
C TYR A 11 6.18 1.64 -12.95
N VAL A 12 7.32 1.26 -12.35
CA VAL A 12 8.41 2.17 -11.99
C VAL A 12 8.94 2.91 -13.22
N MET A 13 9.17 2.21 -14.32
CA MET A 13 9.64 2.85 -15.56
C MET A 13 8.62 3.80 -16.19
N ARG A 14 7.33 3.57 -15.95
CA ARG A 14 6.24 4.42 -16.46
C ARG A 14 5.97 5.62 -15.56
N LYS A 15 6.02 5.48 -14.24
CA LYS A 15 5.49 6.45 -13.25
C LYS A 15 6.45 6.80 -12.10
N GLY A 16 7.64 6.22 -12.06
CA GLY A 16 8.57 6.34 -10.94
C GLY A 16 8.23 5.40 -9.78
N PHE A 17 9.08 5.42 -8.74
CA PHE A 17 8.83 4.65 -7.52
C PHE A 17 7.64 5.20 -6.73
N PHE A 18 7.03 4.35 -5.89
CA PHE A 18 5.78 4.64 -5.19
C PHE A 18 5.90 5.72 -4.09
N GLY A 19 7.12 6.10 -3.69
CA GLY A 19 7.35 6.98 -2.55
C GLY A 19 7.44 6.22 -1.22
N ILE A 20 7.57 6.96 -0.11
CA ILE A 20 7.64 6.41 1.26
C ILE A 20 6.35 6.66 2.06
N GLY A 21 6.15 5.84 3.08
CA GLY A 21 5.08 5.97 4.08
C GLY A 21 3.83 5.15 3.77
N ARG A 22 2.89 5.19 4.72
CA ARG A 22 1.68 4.34 4.69
C ARG A 22 0.78 4.61 3.49
N GLN A 23 0.68 5.86 3.04
CA GLN A 23 -0.12 6.20 1.86
C GLN A 23 0.49 5.63 0.58
N ALA A 24 1.81 5.77 0.41
CA ALA A 24 2.54 5.13 -0.68
C ALA A 24 2.38 3.61 -0.64
N HIS A 25 2.41 3.01 0.56
CA HIS A 25 2.19 1.56 0.73
C HIS A 25 0.78 1.11 0.35
N ASN A 26 -0.26 1.84 0.77
CA ASN A 26 -1.63 1.53 0.39
C ASN A 26 -1.83 1.60 -1.14
N PHE A 27 -1.21 2.60 -1.75
CA PHE A 27 -1.26 2.78 -3.20
C PHE A 27 -0.48 1.68 -3.94
N SER A 28 0.73 1.33 -3.49
CA SER A 28 1.51 0.23 -4.07
C SER A 28 0.81 -1.11 -3.90
N TYR A 29 0.20 -1.37 -2.74
CA TYR A 29 -0.62 -2.55 -2.48
C TYR A 29 -1.78 -2.65 -3.48
N ARG A 30 -2.49 -1.53 -3.73
CA ARG A 30 -3.60 -1.53 -4.69
C ARG A 30 -3.13 -1.93 -6.09
N ILE A 31 -2.05 -1.31 -6.57
CA ILE A 31 -1.54 -1.51 -7.93
C ILE A 31 -0.89 -2.88 -8.13
N LEU A 32 -0.08 -3.33 -7.17
CA LEU A 32 0.76 -4.52 -7.34
C LEU A 32 0.09 -5.81 -6.84
N LYS A 33 -0.89 -5.69 -5.93
CA LYS A 33 -1.53 -6.86 -5.32
C LYS A 33 -3.03 -6.88 -5.57
N ALA A 34 -3.75 -5.85 -5.15
CA ALA A 34 -5.21 -5.90 -5.11
C ALA A 34 -5.86 -5.90 -6.51
N ASP A 35 -5.43 -5.01 -7.40
CA ASP A 35 -6.02 -4.88 -8.74
C ASP A 35 -5.66 -6.05 -9.65
N PRO A 36 -4.41 -6.55 -9.70
CA PRO A 36 -4.07 -7.76 -10.45
C PRO A 36 -4.85 -8.99 -9.97
N MET A 37 -5.01 -9.16 -8.65
CA MET A 37 -5.81 -10.25 -8.08
C MET A 37 -7.28 -10.14 -8.48
N ARG A 38 -7.88 -8.94 -8.41
CA ARG A 38 -9.27 -8.72 -8.85
C ARG A 38 -9.43 -9.00 -10.34
N ALA A 39 -8.47 -8.58 -11.16
CA ALA A 39 -8.45 -8.87 -12.59
C ALA A 39 -8.35 -10.38 -12.85
N ALA A 40 -7.50 -11.10 -12.12
CA ALA A 40 -7.38 -12.55 -12.21
C ALA A 40 -8.68 -13.26 -11.80
N ILE A 41 -9.32 -12.87 -10.69
CA ILE A 41 -10.63 -13.43 -10.30
C ILE A 41 -11.67 -13.19 -11.39
N SER A 42 -11.72 -11.98 -11.94
CA SER A 42 -12.66 -11.63 -13.01
C SER A 42 -12.43 -12.49 -14.26
N ARG A 43 -11.16 -12.61 -14.68
CA ARG A 43 -10.77 -13.33 -15.90
C ARG A 43 -10.90 -14.84 -15.76
N GLU A 44 -10.34 -15.42 -14.70
CA GLU A 44 -10.19 -16.87 -14.55
C GLU A 44 -11.41 -17.54 -13.93
N ILE A 45 -12.08 -16.89 -12.97
CA ILE A 45 -13.19 -17.50 -12.24
C ILE A 45 -14.52 -17.05 -12.84
N ARG A 46 -14.71 -15.73 -12.98
CA ARG A 46 -16.02 -15.19 -13.39
C ARG A 46 -16.23 -15.26 -14.91
N LYS A 47 -15.17 -15.19 -15.72
CA LYS A 47 -15.20 -15.34 -17.18
C LYS A 47 -16.31 -14.50 -17.85
N GLY A 48 -16.44 -13.24 -17.43
CA GLY A 48 -17.46 -12.30 -17.92
C GLY A 48 -18.89 -12.50 -17.38
N ARG A 49 -19.13 -13.53 -16.55
CA ARG A 49 -20.45 -13.79 -15.96
C ARG A 49 -20.67 -12.93 -14.71
N ARG A 50 -21.85 -12.31 -14.63
CA ARG A 50 -22.31 -11.55 -13.45
C ARG A 50 -22.88 -12.50 -12.40
N GLY A 51 -22.94 -12.04 -11.14
CA GLY A 51 -23.57 -12.77 -10.04
C GLY A 51 -22.80 -13.98 -9.50
N ILE A 52 -21.65 -14.33 -10.07
CA ILE A 52 -20.79 -15.40 -9.56
C ILE A 52 -20.18 -14.97 -8.22
N ARG A 53 -20.62 -15.61 -7.13
CA ARG A 53 -20.03 -15.47 -5.81
C ARG A 53 -18.74 -16.28 -5.74
N THR A 54 -17.68 -15.71 -5.17
CA THR A 54 -16.37 -16.37 -5.08
C THR A 54 -15.95 -16.47 -3.62
N LEU A 55 -15.64 -17.68 -3.17
CA LEU A 55 -15.03 -17.92 -1.86
C LEU A 55 -13.50 -17.76 -2.00
N ILE A 56 -12.90 -16.92 -1.17
CA ILE A 56 -11.46 -16.67 -1.14
C ILE A 56 -10.93 -17.07 0.23
N LEU A 57 -10.16 -18.16 0.25
CA LEU A 57 -9.49 -18.64 1.44
C LEU A 57 -8.14 -17.94 1.57
N ASN A 58 -7.81 -17.51 2.79
CA ASN A 58 -6.49 -16.97 3.08
C ASN A 58 -6.03 -17.34 4.51
N GLY A 59 -4.74 -17.18 4.77
CA GLY A 59 -4.10 -17.53 6.03
C GLY A 59 -3.80 -16.35 6.96
N ALA A 60 -4.52 -15.22 6.85
CA ALA A 60 -4.33 -14.10 7.76
C ALA A 60 -4.76 -14.47 9.19
N ARG A 61 -3.98 -14.06 10.19
CA ARG A 61 -4.24 -14.39 11.60
C ARG A 61 -4.41 -13.12 12.42
N ALA A 62 -5.35 -13.12 13.36
CA ALA A 62 -5.57 -11.98 14.25
C ALA A 62 -4.33 -11.69 15.10
N LEU A 63 -3.64 -12.73 15.54
CA LEU A 63 -2.46 -12.65 16.41
C LEU A 63 -1.15 -12.32 15.67
N GLU A 64 -1.19 -11.88 14.41
CA GLU A 64 0.01 -11.46 13.66
C GLU A 64 0.47 -10.03 13.94
N SER A 65 -0.46 -9.15 14.33
CA SER A 65 -0.15 -7.78 14.75
C SER A 65 -1.33 -7.17 15.49
N ASP A 66 -1.07 -6.13 16.28
CA ASP A 66 -2.11 -5.40 17.00
C ASP A 66 -3.21 -4.87 16.07
N ASN A 67 -2.81 -4.36 14.90
CA ASN A 67 -3.76 -3.88 13.91
C ASN A 67 -4.68 -5.01 13.39
N ARG A 68 -4.15 -6.23 13.20
CA ARG A 68 -4.98 -7.38 12.78
C ARG A 68 -5.87 -7.85 13.92
N ARG A 69 -5.37 -7.92 15.15
CA ARG A 69 -6.15 -8.28 16.32
C ARG A 69 -7.39 -7.41 16.51
N LEU A 70 -7.28 -6.12 16.19
CA LEU A 70 -8.40 -5.18 16.32
C LEU A 70 -9.33 -5.12 15.10
N ASN A 71 -8.83 -5.41 13.89
CA ASN A 71 -9.54 -5.07 12.65
C ASN A 71 -9.72 -6.24 11.66
N LEU A 72 -9.17 -7.42 11.94
CA LEU A 72 -9.29 -8.60 11.07
C LEU A 72 -10.49 -9.43 11.53
N PRO A 73 -11.59 -9.49 10.77
CA PRO A 73 -12.67 -10.44 11.07
C PRO A 73 -12.31 -11.83 10.53
N GLU A 74 -12.88 -12.88 11.12
CA GLU A 74 -12.72 -14.26 10.62
C GLU A 74 -13.23 -14.40 9.17
N THR A 75 -14.38 -13.78 8.88
CA THR A 75 -14.96 -13.75 7.55
C THR A 75 -15.36 -12.33 7.15
N ARG A 76 -15.29 -12.03 5.84
CA ARG A 76 -15.69 -10.73 5.29
C ARG A 76 -16.30 -10.89 3.92
N PHE A 77 -17.49 -10.31 3.72
CA PHE A 77 -18.05 -10.15 2.39
C PHE A 77 -17.59 -8.83 1.76
N ASP A 78 -17.07 -8.87 0.53
CA ASP A 78 -16.66 -7.68 -0.23
C ASP A 78 -16.90 -7.90 -1.72
N LYS A 79 -17.79 -7.09 -2.32
CA LYS A 79 -17.99 -7.01 -3.79
C LYS A 79 -18.17 -8.39 -4.47
N GLY A 80 -19.02 -9.23 -3.90
CA GLY A 80 -19.32 -10.58 -4.42
C GLY A 80 -18.29 -11.65 -4.04
N ASN A 81 -17.29 -11.31 -3.23
CA ASN A 81 -16.33 -12.25 -2.67
C ASN A 81 -16.60 -12.48 -1.18
N LEU A 82 -16.64 -13.73 -0.77
CA LEU A 82 -16.58 -14.12 0.63
C LEU A 82 -15.13 -14.46 0.98
N TRP A 83 -14.52 -13.66 1.84
CA TRP A 83 -13.18 -13.88 2.35
C TRP A 83 -13.27 -14.69 3.65
N VAL A 84 -12.45 -15.73 3.76
CA VAL A 84 -12.39 -16.59 4.95
C VAL A 84 -10.94 -16.78 5.38
N ASN A 85 -10.65 -16.46 6.64
CA ASN A 85 -9.35 -16.61 7.27
C ASN A 85 -9.30 -17.97 7.99
N ILE A 86 -8.83 -19.02 7.31
CA ILE A 86 -8.98 -20.41 7.78
C ILE A 86 -8.21 -20.76 9.05
N ILE A 87 -7.27 -19.91 9.44
CA ILE A 87 -6.42 -20.06 10.64
C ILE A 87 -6.46 -18.78 11.48
N HIS A 88 -7.59 -18.06 11.47
CA HIS A 88 -7.76 -16.74 12.08
C HIS A 88 -7.17 -16.64 13.49
N ASP A 89 -7.50 -17.61 14.35
CA ASP A 89 -7.14 -17.61 15.76
C ASP A 89 -5.80 -18.30 16.06
N TRP A 90 -5.08 -18.78 15.04
CA TRP A 90 -3.81 -19.45 15.26
C TRP A 90 -2.72 -18.47 15.73
N SER A 91 -2.06 -18.82 16.82
CA SER A 91 -0.86 -18.15 17.27
C SER A 91 0.32 -18.45 16.32
N GLN A 92 1.44 -17.74 16.50
CA GLN A 92 2.67 -18.08 15.81
C GLN A 92 3.14 -19.51 16.16
N GLY A 93 2.98 -19.92 17.41
CA GLY A 93 3.32 -21.26 17.88
C GLY A 93 2.49 -22.35 17.21
N ASP A 94 1.19 -22.13 17.01
CA ASP A 94 0.30 -23.08 16.33
C ASP A 94 0.73 -23.27 14.87
N ARG A 95 0.97 -22.16 14.17
CA ARG A 95 1.46 -22.16 12.79
C ARG A 95 2.80 -22.88 12.67
N ASP A 96 3.77 -22.55 13.52
CA ASP A 96 5.10 -23.16 13.46
C ASP A 96 5.06 -24.64 13.83
N ARG A 97 4.26 -25.04 14.82
CA ARG A 97 4.01 -26.44 15.16
C ARG A 97 3.41 -27.20 13.98
N TYR A 98 2.38 -26.64 13.34
CA TYR A 98 1.75 -27.26 12.18
C TYR A 98 2.75 -27.44 11.03
N LEU A 99 3.50 -26.39 10.67
CA LEU A 99 4.51 -26.48 9.61
C LEU A 99 5.58 -27.54 9.90
N ARG A 100 6.08 -27.60 11.15
CA ARG A 100 7.02 -28.66 11.57
C ARG A 100 6.43 -30.05 11.42
N LEU A 101 5.21 -30.28 11.89
CA LEU A 101 4.53 -31.58 11.79
C LEU A 101 4.26 -31.99 10.34
N ARG A 102 4.04 -31.02 9.45
CA ARG A 102 3.82 -31.26 8.01
C ARG A 102 5.10 -31.25 7.19
N GLN A 103 6.26 -31.06 7.83
CA GLN A 103 7.56 -30.92 7.18
C GLN A 103 7.55 -29.85 6.08
N THR A 104 6.77 -28.79 6.29
CA THR A 104 6.66 -27.68 5.34
C THR A 104 7.71 -26.62 5.69
N PRO A 105 8.69 -26.37 4.81
CA PRO A 105 9.72 -25.37 5.10
C PRO A 105 9.13 -23.96 5.13
N ILE A 106 9.68 -23.12 6.00
CA ILE A 106 9.43 -21.67 5.95
C ILE A 106 10.22 -21.10 4.77
N ASN A 107 9.65 -20.09 4.10
CA ASN A 107 10.35 -19.40 3.03
C ASN A 107 11.74 -18.93 3.49
N PRO A 108 12.83 -19.33 2.80
CA PRO A 108 14.20 -19.00 3.19
C PRO A 108 14.44 -17.48 3.28
N VAL A 109 13.80 -16.69 2.43
CA VAL A 109 13.88 -15.22 2.46
C VAL A 109 13.35 -14.68 3.78
N ALA A 110 12.21 -15.20 4.26
CA ALA A 110 11.60 -14.77 5.51
C ALA A 110 12.46 -15.17 6.73
N VAL A 111 13.10 -16.34 6.66
CA VAL A 111 14.03 -16.82 7.70
C VAL A 111 15.28 -15.94 7.73
N GLN A 112 15.93 -15.71 6.59
CA GLN A 112 17.20 -14.98 6.51
C GLN A 112 17.05 -13.49 6.79
N LEU A 113 15.93 -12.89 6.40
CA LEU A 113 15.62 -11.49 6.70
C LEU A 113 14.93 -11.32 8.06
N CYS A 114 14.72 -12.41 8.80
CA CYS A 114 14.05 -12.46 10.10
C CYS A 114 12.72 -11.68 10.13
N ARG A 115 11.96 -11.67 9.02
CA ARG A 115 10.74 -10.86 8.88
C ARG A 115 9.67 -11.51 8.02
N SER A 116 8.42 -11.27 8.40
CA SER A 116 7.21 -11.76 7.71
C SER A 116 6.80 -10.93 6.49
N GLY A 117 7.55 -9.86 6.17
CA GLY A 117 7.33 -9.00 5.02
C GLY A 117 8.54 -9.00 4.08
N GLU A 118 8.58 -9.95 3.15
CA GLU A 118 9.54 -9.99 2.05
C GLU A 118 9.29 -8.90 0.99
N CYS A 119 8.20 -8.14 1.13
CA CYS A 119 7.88 -7.05 0.23
C CYS A 119 9.01 -6.01 0.25
N MET A 120 9.61 -5.74 -0.91
CA MET A 120 10.67 -4.73 -1.09
C MET A 120 10.21 -3.60 -2.03
N CYS A 121 8.94 -3.20 -1.92
CA CYS A 121 8.37 -2.16 -2.79
C CYS A 121 8.93 -0.75 -2.54
N GLY A 122 9.65 -0.53 -1.42
CA GLY A 122 10.34 0.71 -1.08
C GLY A 122 9.49 1.73 -0.33
N THR A 123 8.30 1.35 0.12
CA THR A 123 7.37 2.28 0.77
C THR A 123 7.49 2.30 2.29
N MET A 124 7.91 1.20 2.92
CA MET A 124 8.00 1.06 4.38
C MET A 124 9.39 0.62 4.85
N GLN A 125 10.29 0.35 3.92
CA GLN A 125 11.63 -0.17 4.17
C GLN A 125 12.64 0.98 4.26
N THR A 126 13.66 0.82 5.08
CA THR A 126 14.79 1.76 5.19
C THR A 126 15.90 1.40 4.19
N ALA A 127 16.85 2.32 3.99
CA ALA A 127 18.05 2.05 3.20
C ALA A 127 18.89 0.91 3.81
N GLN A 128 18.96 0.83 5.15
CA GLN A 128 19.62 -0.27 5.85
C GLN A 128 18.98 -1.62 5.50
N VAL A 129 17.64 -1.70 5.55
CA VAL A 129 16.88 -2.91 5.19
C VAL A 129 17.15 -3.35 3.75
N ARG A 130 17.34 -2.39 2.83
CA ARG A 130 17.76 -2.68 1.45
C ARG A 130 19.20 -3.21 1.41
N GLY A 131 20.11 -2.61 2.15
CA GLY A 131 21.51 -3.03 2.22
C GLY A 131 21.64 -4.48 2.71
N GLU A 132 20.96 -4.82 3.80
CA GLU A 132 20.91 -6.18 4.34
C GLU A 132 20.38 -7.19 3.31
N ALA A 133 19.27 -6.85 2.65
CA ALA A 133 18.69 -7.71 1.61
C ALA A 133 19.61 -7.88 0.41
N ALA A 134 20.30 -6.83 -0.03
CA ALA A 134 21.25 -6.88 -1.15
C ALA A 134 22.53 -7.65 -0.81
N ALA A 135 22.96 -7.65 0.46
CA ALA A 135 24.09 -8.45 0.91
C ALA A 135 23.77 -9.96 0.88
N ILE A 136 22.53 -10.34 1.24
CA ILE A 136 22.07 -11.73 1.20
C ILE A 136 21.72 -12.15 -0.24
N TYR A 137 21.12 -11.24 -1.02
CA TYR A 137 20.65 -11.47 -2.39
C TYR A 137 21.27 -10.45 -3.36
N PRO A 138 22.54 -10.65 -3.77
CA PRO A 138 23.27 -9.70 -4.60
C PRO A 138 22.65 -9.51 -5.99
N GLU A 139 22.07 -10.54 -6.60
CA GLU A 139 21.37 -10.37 -7.90
C GLU A 139 20.15 -9.45 -7.78
N TRP A 140 19.41 -9.54 -6.68
CA TRP A 140 18.29 -8.65 -6.41
C TRP A 140 18.78 -7.21 -6.19
N GLY A 141 19.89 -7.04 -5.46
CA GLY A 141 20.52 -5.74 -5.24
C GLY A 141 20.97 -5.10 -6.56
N ALA A 142 21.64 -5.87 -7.43
CA ALA A 142 22.09 -5.41 -8.74
C ALA A 142 20.92 -5.01 -9.64
N TRP A 143 19.86 -5.83 -9.68
CA TRP A 143 18.63 -5.53 -10.42
C TRP A 143 17.97 -4.24 -9.91
N LEU A 144 17.84 -4.07 -8.60
CA LEU A 144 17.22 -2.87 -8.03
C LEU A 144 18.05 -1.62 -8.29
N ASN A 145 19.38 -1.71 -8.20
CA ASN A 145 20.30 -0.61 -8.51
C ASN A 145 20.17 -0.18 -9.98
N ASP A 146 20.07 -1.13 -10.89
CA ASP A 146 19.85 -0.87 -12.31
C ASP A 146 18.50 -0.18 -12.57
N LEU A 147 17.43 -0.75 -12.01
CA LEU A 147 16.08 -0.19 -12.11
C LEU A 147 16.02 1.23 -11.53
N GLU A 148 16.66 1.45 -10.38
CA GLU A 148 16.70 2.76 -9.74
C GLU A 148 17.45 3.79 -10.58
N ARG A 149 18.61 3.43 -11.13
CA ARG A 149 19.38 4.30 -12.03
C ARG A 149 18.53 4.75 -13.22
N ARG A 150 17.84 3.80 -13.86
CA ARG A 150 16.95 4.09 -15.01
C ARG A 150 15.73 4.92 -14.63
N ALA A 151 15.12 4.65 -13.47
CA ALA A 151 13.96 5.38 -13.00
C ALA A 151 14.30 6.82 -12.61
N ARG A 152 15.43 7.02 -11.91
CA ARG A 152 15.93 8.36 -11.53
C ARG A 152 16.24 9.21 -12.75
N ALA A 153 16.88 8.64 -13.76
CA ALA A 153 17.17 9.35 -15.02
C ALA A 153 15.90 9.88 -15.70
N LYS A 154 14.74 9.23 -15.49
CA LYS A 154 13.46 9.60 -16.12
C LYS A 154 12.55 10.45 -15.24
N HIS A 155 12.53 10.19 -13.94
CA HIS A 155 11.52 10.72 -13.03
C HIS A 155 12.12 11.61 -11.92
N GLY A 156 13.41 11.48 -11.61
CA GLY A 156 14.12 12.34 -10.67
C GLY A 156 14.17 11.85 -9.21
N TRP A 157 13.52 10.74 -8.85
CA TRP A 157 13.61 10.13 -7.51
C TRP A 157 13.77 8.61 -7.58
N GLY A 158 14.25 8.02 -6.49
CA GLY A 158 14.56 6.60 -6.41
C GLY A 158 13.75 5.81 -5.39
N TRP A 159 14.26 4.61 -5.11
CA TRP A 159 13.63 3.67 -4.21
C TRP A 159 13.84 4.13 -2.77
N GLY A 160 12.80 4.07 -1.93
CA GLY A 160 12.90 4.50 -0.53
C GLY A 160 12.98 6.03 -0.34
N GLU A 161 12.70 6.81 -1.39
CA GLU A 161 12.63 8.27 -1.33
C GLU A 161 11.19 8.77 -1.38
N ALA A 162 10.95 9.97 -0.85
CA ALA A 162 9.66 10.62 -1.02
C ALA A 162 9.44 10.96 -2.50
N MET A 163 8.23 10.64 -3.00
CA MET A 163 7.81 11.10 -4.31
C MET A 163 7.73 12.63 -4.25
N PRO A 164 8.39 13.36 -5.17
CA PRO A 164 8.28 14.81 -5.24
C PRO A 164 6.81 15.17 -5.40
N LYS A 165 6.30 16.07 -4.54
CA LYS A 165 4.99 16.68 -4.77
C LYS A 165 5.22 17.80 -5.80
N PRO A 166 4.68 17.72 -7.02
CA PRO A 166 4.71 18.88 -7.89
C PRO A 166 3.97 20.01 -7.16
N ALA A 167 4.67 21.11 -6.89
CA ALA A 167 4.02 22.33 -6.44
C ALA A 167 3.31 22.91 -7.65
N ASP A 168 1.97 22.95 -7.65
CA ASP A 168 1.25 23.76 -8.62
C ASP A 168 1.31 25.21 -8.09
N PRO A 169 1.99 26.14 -8.78
CA PRO A 169 2.04 27.54 -8.34
C PRO A 169 0.65 28.19 -8.23
N ARG A 170 -0.36 27.65 -8.92
CA ARG A 170 -1.77 28.09 -8.85
C ARG A 170 -2.52 27.52 -7.65
N GLN A 171 -1.90 26.65 -6.86
CA GLN A 171 -2.54 26.07 -5.67
C GLN A 171 -2.84 27.14 -4.61
N ILE A 172 -2.10 28.25 -4.61
CA ILE A 172 -2.41 29.45 -3.83
C ILE A 172 -3.68 30.14 -4.37
N ASP A 173 -3.84 30.24 -5.69
CA ASP A 173 -5.01 30.88 -6.33
C ASP A 173 -6.30 30.04 -6.14
N MET A 174 -6.17 28.73 -5.94
CA MET A 174 -7.27 27.83 -5.59
C MET A 174 -7.70 27.95 -4.11
N PHE A 175 -6.93 28.65 -3.27
CA PHE A 175 -7.28 28.92 -1.88
C PHE A 175 -8.16 30.18 -1.80
N GLN A 176 -9.38 30.08 -2.31
CA GLN A 176 -10.41 31.08 -2.02
C GLN A 176 -10.83 30.90 -0.55
N PRO A 177 -10.85 31.96 0.28
CA PRO A 177 -11.32 31.83 1.65
C PRO A 177 -12.77 31.36 1.64
N MET A 178 -13.02 30.15 2.15
CA MET A 178 -14.37 29.67 2.44
C MET A 178 -14.91 30.40 3.67
N CYS A 179 -15.18 31.69 3.53
CA CYS A 179 -15.99 32.45 4.47
C CYS A 179 -17.36 32.66 3.82
N VAL A 180 -18.26 31.72 4.10
CA VAL A 180 -19.69 31.93 3.91
C VAL A 180 -20.16 32.82 5.07
N GLY A 181 -20.57 34.05 4.76
CA GLY A 181 -21.56 34.77 5.58
C GLY A 181 -21.11 35.77 6.64
N CYS A 182 -20.19 36.70 6.34
CA CYS A 182 -20.21 38.02 7.00
C CYS A 182 -20.63 39.08 5.98
N ALA A 183 -21.95 39.15 5.71
CA ALA A 183 -22.50 40.37 5.14
C ALA A 183 -22.25 41.49 6.17
N ARG A 184 -21.51 42.52 5.75
CA ARG A 184 -21.37 43.76 6.52
C ARG A 184 -22.73 44.43 6.54
N ASP A 185 -23.46 44.31 7.64
CA ASP A 185 -24.58 45.20 7.95
C ASP A 185 -23.99 46.57 8.34
N ASP A 186 -23.70 47.38 7.34
CA ASP A 186 -23.34 48.78 7.51
C ASP A 186 -24.63 49.61 7.53
N GLN A 187 -25.34 49.57 8.66
CA GLN A 187 -26.42 50.52 8.97
C GLN A 187 -26.06 51.32 10.22
N ARG A 188 -25.26 52.37 9.99
CA ARG A 188 -25.36 53.74 10.52
C ARG A 188 -26.18 53.90 11.82
N ASP A 189 -25.49 53.90 12.94
CA ASP A 189 -25.96 54.53 14.18
C ASP A 189 -25.49 56.00 14.16
N ASP A 190 -26.27 56.87 13.52
CA ASP A 190 -26.07 58.32 13.55
C ASP A 190 -26.46 58.84 14.95
N ARG A 191 -25.49 58.88 15.86
CA ARG A 191 -25.56 59.70 17.08
C ARG A 191 -24.41 60.71 17.09
N SER A 192 -24.69 61.88 16.54
CA SER A 192 -24.09 63.12 17.01
C SER A 192 -25.19 64.18 16.99
N GLY A 193 -25.54 64.63 18.20
CA GLY A 193 -26.53 65.69 18.39
C GLY A 193 -25.99 67.05 18.01
N ASP A 194 -26.91 67.98 17.74
CA ASP A 194 -26.64 69.40 17.93
C ASP A 194 -27.93 70.16 18.29
N THR A 195 -27.77 71.05 19.27
CA THR A 195 -28.50 72.31 19.51
C THR A 195 -30.03 72.36 19.44
N THR A 196 -30.69 72.47 20.60
CA THR A 196 -31.07 73.75 21.25
C THR A 196 -31.45 73.50 22.71
#